data_AF-A0A524F380-F1
#
_entry.id   AF-A0A524F380-F1
#
_cell.length_a   1.000
_cell.length_b   1.000
_cell.length_c   1.000
_cell.angle_alpha   90.00
_cell.angle_beta   90.00
_cell.angle_gamma   90.00
#
_symmetry.space_group_name_H-M   'P 1'
#
loop_
_entity.id
_entity.type
_entity.pdbx_description
1 polymer ?
#
loop_
_entity_poly.entity_id
_entity_poly.type
_entity_poly.pdbx_seq_one_letter_code
_entity_poly.pdbx_strand_id
1 'polypeptide(L)'
;MMNDEWDTIVNYITQYWNLFIAWFQALALPAQILVGVFLFFGVMAIFYVIYGSLWITVQSIKFSILISVISIYLSFALIGLPFVAISGPKNIPRYWTKVGENVKVLVARMYPVKGEYSHKVETVTYTTQSQTVPVQNPPVVIIKEPKPKAELSAHQYHQQTVHAPEPVGEEVHHPMNTNPPTPSKARESFCPDCGEEFSDRMKYVLLDKSFTFCEECGSKIYRRE
;
A
#
# COMPACT_ATOMS: atom_id res chain seq x y z
N MET A 1 20.96 -29.77 -30.62
CA MET A 1 21.60 -30.21 -29.37
C MET A 1 20.69 -30.05 -28.16
N MET A 2 20.29 -28.84 -27.71
CA MET A 2 19.38 -28.75 -26.55
C MET A 2 17.95 -29.28 -26.83
N ASN A 3 17.49 -29.23 -28.08
CA ASN A 3 16.15 -29.72 -28.45
C ASN A 3 16.07 -31.26 -28.46
N ASP A 4 17.16 -31.94 -28.84
CA ASP A 4 17.17 -33.41 -28.98
C ASP A 4 17.07 -34.12 -27.61
N GLU A 5 17.64 -33.51 -26.57
CA GLU A 5 17.52 -34.00 -25.18
C GLU A 5 16.11 -33.79 -24.62
N TRP A 6 15.49 -32.65 -24.90
CA TRP A 6 14.12 -32.35 -24.46
C TRP A 6 13.10 -33.32 -25.06
N ASP A 7 13.21 -33.61 -26.35
CA ASP A 7 12.32 -34.57 -27.02
C ASP A 7 12.47 -35.98 -26.41
N THR A 8 13.70 -36.38 -26.06
CA THR A 8 13.96 -37.65 -25.39
C THR A 8 13.27 -37.71 -24.01
N ILE A 9 13.35 -36.65 -23.22
CA ILE A 9 12.70 -36.56 -21.90
C ILE A 9 11.17 -36.59 -22.04
N VAL A 10 10.61 -35.82 -22.98
CA VAL A 10 9.15 -35.78 -23.20
C VAL A 10 8.63 -37.14 -23.65
N ASN A 11 9.33 -37.81 -24.57
CA ASN A 11 8.97 -39.15 -25.01
C ASN A 11 9.03 -40.17 -23.87
N TYR A 12 10.07 -40.09 -23.04
CA TYR A 12 10.19 -40.92 -21.84
C TYR A 12 9.01 -40.70 -20.88
N ILE A 13 8.71 -39.46 -20.51
CA ILE A 13 7.59 -39.13 -19.62
C ILE A 13 6.26 -39.63 -20.21
N THR A 14 6.04 -39.42 -21.51
CA THR A 14 4.82 -39.85 -22.21
C THR A 14 4.66 -41.37 -22.17
N GLN A 15 5.75 -42.12 -22.38
CA GLN A 15 5.73 -43.58 -22.31
C GLN A 15 5.33 -44.09 -20.92
N TYR A 16 5.94 -43.55 -19.86
CA TYR A 16 5.60 -43.96 -18.48
C TYR A 16 4.19 -43.51 -18.08
N TRP A 17 3.74 -42.35 -18.55
CA TRP A 17 2.40 -41.87 -18.32
C TRP A 17 1.35 -42.80 -18.95
N ASN A 18 1.56 -43.22 -20.19
CA ASN A 18 0.68 -44.18 -20.85
C ASN A 18 0.66 -45.54 -20.14
N LEU A 19 1.82 -46.03 -19.68
CA LEU A 19 1.90 -47.25 -18.88
C LEU A 19 1.14 -47.12 -17.55
N PHE A 20 1.28 -45.98 -16.88
CA PHE A 20 0.54 -45.67 -15.65
C PHE A 20 -0.97 -45.64 -15.89
N ILE A 21 -1.46 -44.99 -16.96
CA ILE A 21 -2.88 -44.96 -17.30
C ILE A 21 -3.40 -46.37 -17.54
N ALA A 22 -2.68 -47.19 -18.32
CA ALA A 22 -3.08 -48.57 -18.60
C ALA A 22 -3.17 -49.40 -17.31
N TRP A 23 -2.18 -49.29 -16.42
CA TRP A 23 -2.18 -49.94 -15.11
C TRP A 23 -3.35 -49.45 -14.24
N PHE A 24 -3.61 -48.14 -14.22
CA PHE A 24 -4.70 -47.55 -13.44
C PHE A 24 -6.07 -48.01 -13.93
N GLN A 25 -6.29 -48.04 -15.25
CA GLN A 25 -7.53 -48.51 -15.86
C GLN A 25 -7.79 -50.01 -15.62
N ALA A 26 -6.73 -50.80 -15.44
CA ALA A 26 -6.85 -52.23 -15.11
C ALA A 26 -7.31 -52.49 -13.66
N LEU A 27 -7.27 -51.49 -12.76
CA LEU A 27 -7.72 -51.62 -11.38
C LEU A 27 -9.25 -51.64 -11.29
N ALA A 28 -9.79 -52.31 -10.26
CA ALA A 28 -11.20 -52.20 -9.92
C ALA A 28 -11.56 -50.77 -9.48
N LEU A 29 -12.79 -50.33 -9.75
CA LEU A 29 -13.29 -48.99 -9.43
C LEU A 29 -12.98 -48.50 -7.99
N PRO A 30 -13.16 -49.28 -6.90
CA PRO A 30 -12.81 -48.80 -5.56
C PRO A 30 -11.29 -48.56 -5.39
N ALA A 31 -10.45 -49.36 -6.03
CA ALA A 31 -9.00 -49.18 -6.00
C ALA A 31 -8.58 -47.95 -6.83
N GLN A 32 -9.22 -47.70 -7.97
CA GLN A 32 -9.01 -46.48 -8.76
C GLN A 32 -9.31 -45.21 -7.95
N ILE A 33 -10.44 -45.19 -7.24
CA ILE A 33 -10.81 -44.06 -6.37
C ILE A 33 -9.75 -43.84 -5.28
N LEU A 34 -9.32 -44.91 -4.61
CA LEU A 34 -8.32 -44.84 -3.56
C LEU A 34 -6.99 -44.30 -4.08
N VAL A 35 -6.48 -44.83 -5.21
CA VAL A 35 -5.25 -44.33 -5.85
C VAL A 35 -5.39 -42.86 -6.26
N GLY A 36 -6.54 -42.47 -6.81
CA GLY A 36 -6.83 -41.08 -7.17
C GLY A 36 -6.78 -40.13 -5.97
N VAL A 37 -7.38 -40.53 -4.83
CA VAL A 37 -7.32 -39.75 -3.59
C VAL A 37 -5.89 -39.64 -3.06
N PHE A 38 -5.12 -40.73 -3.06
CA PHE A 38 -3.71 -40.67 -2.64
C PHE A 38 -2.85 -39.78 -3.54
N LEU A 39 -3.05 -39.83 -4.86
CA LEU A 39 -2.36 -38.94 -5.79
C LEU A 39 -2.74 -37.48 -5.56
N PHE A 40 -4.01 -37.18 -5.33
CA PHE A 40 -4.47 -35.83 -5.00
C PHE A 40 -3.78 -35.29 -3.74
N PHE A 41 -3.77 -36.06 -2.65
CA PHE A 41 -3.09 -35.64 -1.42
C PHE A 41 -1.56 -35.55 -1.59
N GLY A 42 -0.96 -36.45 -2.38
CA GLY A 42 0.47 -36.38 -2.70
C GLY A 42 0.84 -35.10 -3.44
N VAL A 43 0.06 -34.73 -4.46
CA VAL A 43 0.24 -33.48 -5.20
C VAL A 43 0.04 -32.28 -4.28
N MET A 44 -1.03 -32.26 -3.48
CA MET A 44 -1.26 -31.18 -2.49
C MET A 44 -0.09 -31.06 -1.50
N ALA A 45 0.44 -32.16 -0.99
CA ALA A 45 1.60 -32.16 -0.09
C ALA A 45 2.84 -31.55 -0.76
N ILE A 46 3.12 -31.91 -2.02
CA ILE A 46 4.21 -31.31 -2.80
C ILE A 46 4.01 -29.80 -2.95
N PHE A 47 2.81 -29.34 -3.28
CA PHE A 47 2.49 -27.91 -3.35
C PHE A 47 2.70 -27.20 -2.00
N TYR A 48 2.30 -27.80 -0.88
CA TYR A 48 2.55 -27.25 0.45
C TYR A 48 4.04 -27.16 0.78
N VAL A 49 4.83 -28.15 0.39
CA VAL A 49 6.30 -28.12 0.57
C VAL A 49 6.93 -27.00 -0.25
N ILE A 50 6.54 -26.84 -1.51
CA ILE A 50 7.01 -25.76 -2.40
C ILE A 50 6.59 -24.40 -1.84
N TYR A 51 5.33 -24.26 -1.43
CA TYR A 51 4.84 -23.03 -0.83
C TYR A 51 5.59 -22.68 0.45
N GLY A 52 5.82 -23.67 1.32
CA GLY A 52 6.59 -23.52 2.55
C GLY A 52 8.04 -23.11 2.30
N SER A 53 8.70 -23.71 1.31
CA SER A 53 10.09 -23.38 0.96
C SER A 53 10.22 -21.98 0.37
N LEU A 54 9.28 -21.57 -0.49
CA LEU A 54 9.21 -20.20 -1.02
C LEU A 54 8.95 -19.19 0.10
N TRP A 55 8.03 -19.51 1.02
CA TRP A 55 7.77 -18.68 2.19
C TRP A 55 9.02 -18.48 3.05
N ILE A 56 9.74 -19.56 3.37
CA ILE A 56 11.01 -19.51 4.12
C ILE A 56 12.04 -18.67 3.37
N THR A 57 12.15 -18.83 2.05
CA THR A 57 13.09 -18.06 1.21
C THR A 57 12.80 -16.57 1.28
N VAL A 58 11.52 -16.18 1.16
CA VAL A 58 11.11 -14.77 1.29
C VAL A 58 11.44 -14.20 2.67
N GLN A 59 11.22 -14.97 3.74
CA GLN A 59 11.58 -14.53 5.10
C GLN A 59 13.09 -14.41 5.29
N SER A 60 13.87 -15.34 4.71
CA SER A 60 15.33 -15.30 4.73
C SER A 60 15.88 -14.06 4.01
N ILE A 61 15.33 -13.70 2.85
CA ILE A 61 15.70 -12.48 2.12
C ILE A 61 15.42 -11.23 2.98
N LYS A 62 14.22 -11.15 3.58
CA LYS A 62 13.86 -10.03 4.47
C LYS A 62 14.81 -9.93 5.67
N PHE A 63 15.20 -11.06 6.25
CA PHE A 63 16.12 -11.13 7.37
C PHE A 63 17.53 -10.70 6.97
N SER A 64 18.01 -11.15 5.81
CA SER A 64 19.30 -10.75 5.24
C SER A 64 19.39 -9.24 5.01
N ILE A 65 18.34 -8.64 4.40
CA ILE A 65 18.27 -7.19 4.20
C ILE A 65 18.30 -6.45 5.54
N LEU A 66 17.52 -6.91 6.54
CA LEU A 66 17.53 -6.29 7.87
C LEU A 66 18.93 -6.30 8.50
N ILE A 67 19.59 -7.46 8.52
CA ILE A 67 20.95 -7.59 9.07
C ILE A 67 21.92 -6.67 8.34
N SER A 68 21.83 -6.60 7.01
CA SER A 68 22.69 -5.73 6.21
C SER A 68 22.53 -4.25 6.61
N VAL A 69 21.29 -3.77 6.73
CA VAL A 69 21.03 -2.38 7.14
C VAL A 69 21.52 -2.11 8.57
N ILE A 70 21.28 -3.02 9.50
CA ILE A 70 21.78 -2.89 10.89
C ILE A 70 23.30 -2.87 10.92
N SER A 71 23.95 -3.75 10.15
CA SER A 71 25.41 -3.80 10.05
C SER A 71 25.99 -2.50 9.51
N ILE A 72 25.41 -1.96 8.44
CA ILE A 72 25.83 -0.67 7.86
C ILE A 72 25.67 0.45 8.91
N TYR A 73 24.53 0.48 9.60
CA TYR A 73 24.25 1.48 10.63
C TYR A 73 25.24 1.40 11.81
N LEU A 74 25.57 0.19 12.28
CA LEU A 74 26.55 -0.03 13.33
C LEU A 74 27.97 0.36 12.88
N SER A 75 28.34 0.10 11.63
CA SER A 75 29.61 0.57 11.07
C SER A 75 29.71 2.10 11.10
N PHE A 76 28.65 2.81 10.70
CA PHE A 76 28.61 4.28 10.84
C PHE A 76 28.68 4.73 12.31
N ALA A 77 28.03 4.00 13.22
CA ALA A 77 28.08 4.33 14.64
C ALA A 77 29.50 4.16 15.23
N LEU A 78 30.21 3.10 14.83
CA LEU A 78 31.59 2.87 15.23
C LEU A 78 32.54 3.93 14.68
N ILE A 79 32.36 4.34 13.42
CA ILE A 79 33.14 5.43 12.82
C ILE A 79 32.89 6.78 13.53
N GLY A 80 31.66 7.01 14.02
CA GLY A 80 31.31 8.22 14.77
C GLY A 80 31.87 8.26 16.21
N LEU A 81 32.24 7.11 16.78
CA LEU A 81 32.62 6.99 18.19
C LEU A 81 33.89 7.77 18.56
N PRO A 82 34.98 7.78 17.76
CA PRO A 82 36.15 8.63 17.99
C PRO A 82 35.80 10.12 18.07
N PHE A 83 34.90 10.62 17.21
CA PHE A 83 34.50 12.03 17.22
C PHE A 83 33.75 12.40 18.50
N VAL A 84 32.88 11.50 18.98
CA VAL A 84 32.18 11.70 20.25
C VAL A 84 33.14 11.64 21.43
N ALA A 85 34.12 10.73 21.40
CA ALA A 85 35.13 10.61 22.45
C ALA A 85 35.99 11.89 22.56
N ILE A 86 36.37 12.49 21.43
CA ILE A 86 37.14 13.74 21.38
C ILE A 86 36.31 14.94 21.85
N SER A 87 35.02 15.02 21.47
CA SER A 87 34.15 16.14 21.86
C SER A 87 33.70 16.10 23.33
N GLY A 88 33.72 14.94 23.97
CA GLY A 88 33.47 14.83 25.40
C GLY A 88 33.11 13.40 25.84
N PRO A 89 33.93 12.73 26.64
CA PRO A 89 33.73 11.32 27.01
C PRO A 89 32.42 11.07 27.79
N LYS A 90 31.91 12.10 28.49
CA LYS A 90 30.62 12.04 29.20
C LYS A 90 29.41 11.83 28.26
N ASN A 91 29.55 12.10 26.96
CA ASN A 91 28.47 11.97 25.97
C ASN A 91 28.38 10.57 25.35
N ILE A 92 29.37 9.69 25.56
CA ILE A 92 29.41 8.34 24.97
C ILE A 92 28.17 7.50 25.34
N PRO A 93 27.70 7.45 26.61
CA PRO A 93 26.52 6.69 26.95
C PRO A 93 25.26 7.17 26.22
N ARG A 94 25.08 8.51 26.12
CA ARG A 94 23.93 9.13 25.43
C ARG A 94 23.95 8.87 23.93
N TYR A 95 25.13 8.76 23.33
CA TYR A 95 25.29 8.39 21.94
C TYR A 95 24.81 6.95 21.69
N TRP A 96 25.27 5.99 22.50
CA TRP A 96 24.88 4.58 22.39
C TRP A 96 23.38 4.34 22.63
N THR A 97 22.76 5.05 23.58
CA THR A 97 21.30 4.94 23.77
C THR A 97 20.54 5.38 22.53
N LYS A 98 20.98 6.46 21.87
CA LYS A 98 20.36 6.97 20.64
C LYS A 98 20.54 6.02 19.46
N VAL A 99 21.73 5.39 19.33
CA VAL A 99 21.99 4.33 18.34
C VAL A 99 21.04 3.15 18.57
N GLY A 100 20.91 2.70 19.83
CA GLY A 100 20.01 1.61 20.21
C GLY A 100 18.53 1.90 19.91
N GLU A 101 18.05 3.11 20.24
CA GLU A 101 16.68 3.55 19.92
C GLU A 101 16.41 3.56 18.41
N ASN A 102 17.36 4.05 17.60
CA ASN A 102 17.22 4.08 16.15
C ASN A 102 17.18 2.66 15.54
N VAL A 103 18.02 1.74 16.04
CA VAL A 103 17.98 0.32 15.63
C VAL A 103 16.63 -0.29 16.00
N LYS A 104 16.11 -0.02 17.20
CA LYS A 104 14.80 -0.52 17.62
C LYS A 104 13.67 -0.03 16.71
N VAL A 105 13.65 1.25 16.36
CA VAL A 105 12.67 1.83 15.42
C VAL A 105 12.78 1.21 14.03
N LEU A 106 14.02 1.00 13.55
CA LEU A 106 14.27 0.38 12.25
C LEU A 106 13.74 -1.06 12.19
N VAL A 107 14.03 -1.86 13.22
CA VAL A 107 13.54 -3.24 13.35
C VAL A 107 12.01 -3.27 13.41
N ALA A 108 11.40 -2.42 14.23
CA ALA A 108 9.94 -2.34 14.38
C ALA A 108 9.23 -1.97 13.06
N ARG A 109 9.87 -1.13 12.23
CA ARG A 109 9.33 -0.73 10.93
C ARG A 109 9.41 -1.84 9.88
N MET A 110 10.46 -2.65 9.91
CA MET A 110 10.62 -3.78 8.98
C MET A 110 9.80 -5.01 9.38
N TYR A 111 9.64 -5.24 10.69
CA TYR A 111 8.88 -6.35 11.26
C TYR A 111 7.78 -5.78 12.16
N PRO A 112 6.70 -5.22 11.57
CA PRO A 112 5.56 -4.79 12.36
C PRO A 112 5.01 -6.01 13.08
N VAL A 113 5.06 -5.97 14.42
CA VAL A 113 4.46 -7.00 15.26
C VAL A 113 2.97 -6.99 14.95
N LYS A 114 2.47 -8.04 14.27
CA LYS A 114 1.10 -8.13 13.75
C LYS A 114 -0.01 -8.09 14.82
N GLY A 115 0.31 -7.81 16.09
CA GLY A 115 -0.65 -7.73 17.20
C GLY A 115 -0.72 -6.39 17.93
N GLU A 116 0.14 -5.41 17.63
CA GLU A 116 0.25 -4.19 18.45
C GLU A 116 -0.36 -2.94 17.81
N TYR A 117 -0.99 -3.09 16.63
CA TYR A 117 -1.96 -2.11 16.11
C TYR A 117 -3.37 -2.45 16.61
N SER A 118 -3.53 -2.89 17.85
CA SER A 118 -4.78 -2.62 18.54
C SER A 118 -4.76 -1.12 18.75
N HIS A 119 -5.44 -0.39 17.86
CA HIS A 119 -5.70 1.03 18.04
C HIS A 119 -6.05 1.23 19.53
N LYS A 120 -5.15 1.85 20.29
CA LYS A 120 -5.60 2.81 21.28
C LYS A 120 -6.34 3.86 20.45
N VAL A 121 -7.60 3.57 20.14
CA VAL A 121 -8.60 4.60 20.00
C VAL A 121 -8.58 5.23 21.37
N GLU A 122 -7.71 6.23 21.56
CA GLU A 122 -7.98 7.25 22.55
C GLU A 122 -9.33 7.80 22.11
N THR A 123 -10.40 7.25 22.68
CA THR A 123 -11.66 7.94 22.80
C THR A 123 -11.31 9.24 23.50
N VAL A 124 -10.98 10.26 22.70
CA VAL A 124 -10.99 11.65 23.11
C VAL A 124 -12.43 11.88 23.52
N THR A 125 -12.70 11.63 24.79
CA THR A 125 -13.98 11.92 25.40
C THR A 125 -13.97 13.43 25.49
N TYR A 126 -14.50 14.08 24.45
CA TYR A 126 -14.82 15.50 24.52
C TYR A 126 -15.78 15.64 25.69
N THR A 127 -15.23 15.98 26.85
CA THR A 127 -16.04 16.40 27.99
C THR A 127 -16.53 17.78 27.59
N THR A 128 -17.64 17.82 26.84
CA THR A 128 -18.38 19.04 26.62
C THR A 128 -18.81 19.50 28.02
N GLN A 129 -18.04 20.41 28.62
CA GLN A 129 -18.51 21.19 29.74
C GLN A 129 -19.72 21.97 29.22
N SER A 130 -20.91 21.42 29.47
CA SER A 130 -22.16 22.16 29.33
C SER A 130 -22.08 23.30 30.34
N GLN A 131 -21.65 24.47 29.88
CA GLN A 131 -21.93 25.72 30.58
C GLN A 131 -23.46 25.85 30.62
N THR A 132 -24.01 25.69 31.82
CA THR A 132 -25.39 26.04 32.14
C THR A 132 -25.57 27.53 31.98
N VAL A 133 -25.98 27.95 30.78
CA VAL A 133 -26.56 29.27 30.56
C VAL A 133 -27.95 29.28 31.24
N PRO A 134 -28.24 30.21 32.15
CA PRO A 134 -29.57 30.33 32.73
C PRO A 134 -30.58 30.69 31.64
N VAL A 135 -31.61 29.85 31.51
CA VAL A 135 -32.75 30.04 30.62
C VAL A 135 -33.52 31.29 31.07
N GLN A 136 -33.48 32.35 30.27
CA GLN A 136 -34.52 33.37 30.25
C GLN A 136 -35.20 33.39 28.88
N ASN A 137 -36.48 33.03 28.94
CA ASN A 137 -37.53 33.14 27.93
C ASN A 137 -37.56 32.08 26.81
N PRO A 138 -38.73 31.44 26.58
CA PRO A 138 -38.91 30.48 25.49
C PRO A 138 -39.21 31.19 24.17
N PRO A 139 -38.46 30.94 23.08
CA PRO A 139 -38.90 31.27 21.75
C PRO A 139 -39.59 30.07 21.08
N VAL A 140 -40.79 30.37 20.60
CA VAL A 140 -41.68 29.65 19.68
C VAL A 140 -40.97 28.67 18.74
N VAL A 141 -41.44 27.41 18.76
CA VAL A 141 -41.07 26.35 17.82
C VAL A 141 -41.74 26.62 16.48
N ILE A 142 -40.96 27.01 15.47
CA ILE A 142 -41.39 26.95 14.06
C ILE A 142 -40.88 25.63 13.49
N ILE A 143 -41.79 24.68 13.35
CA ILE A 143 -41.55 23.40 12.65
C ILE A 143 -41.38 23.73 11.16
N LYS A 144 -40.16 23.60 10.63
CA LYS A 144 -39.95 23.52 9.19
C LYS A 144 -39.92 22.05 8.79
N GLU A 145 -40.84 21.67 7.91
CA GLU A 145 -40.91 20.35 7.31
C GLU A 145 -39.60 20.00 6.58
N PRO A 146 -39.12 18.74 6.70
CA PRO A 146 -37.97 18.27 5.94
C PRO A 146 -38.34 18.12 4.46
N LYS A 147 -37.58 18.83 3.61
CA LYS A 147 -37.64 18.76 2.15
C LYS A 147 -37.23 17.34 1.68
N PRO A 148 -38.00 16.68 0.80
CA PRO A 148 -37.70 15.33 0.33
C PRO A 148 -36.38 15.30 -0.47
N LYS A 149 -35.51 14.34 -0.15
CA LYS A 149 -34.30 14.04 -0.92
C LYS A 149 -34.73 13.45 -2.27
N ALA A 150 -34.39 14.15 -3.35
CA ALA A 150 -34.56 13.68 -4.71
C ALA A 150 -33.70 12.44 -4.97
N GLU A 151 -34.28 11.53 -5.74
CA GLU A 151 -33.77 10.22 -6.12
C GLU A 151 -32.44 10.30 -6.85
N LEU A 152 -31.60 9.31 -6.53
CA LEU A 152 -30.32 9.02 -7.14
C LEU A 152 -30.59 8.34 -8.50
N SER A 153 -30.64 9.13 -9.58
CA SER A 153 -30.72 8.56 -10.94
C SER A 153 -29.37 7.97 -11.35
N ALA A 154 -29.38 6.65 -11.50
CA ALA A 154 -28.36 5.86 -12.15
C ALA A 154 -28.41 6.06 -13.67
N HIS A 155 -27.31 6.52 -14.25
CA HIS A 155 -26.95 6.48 -15.67
C HIS A 155 -25.48 6.92 -15.74
N GLN A 156 -24.56 6.38 -16.54
CA GLN A 156 -24.63 5.50 -17.69
C GLN A 156 -23.17 5.14 -18.02
N TYR A 157 -22.84 3.85 -18.07
CA TYR A 157 -21.57 3.39 -18.59
C TYR A 157 -21.54 3.62 -20.11
N HIS A 158 -20.62 4.44 -20.60
CA HIS A 158 -20.22 4.40 -21.99
C HIS A 158 -18.78 3.92 -22.12
N GLN A 159 -18.68 2.78 -22.82
CA GLN A 159 -17.48 2.26 -23.46
C GLN A 159 -16.86 3.34 -24.34
N GLN A 160 -15.53 3.45 -24.34
CA GLN A 160 -14.85 4.06 -25.48
C GLN A 160 -13.59 3.29 -25.85
N THR A 161 -13.52 3.11 -27.16
CA THR A 161 -12.81 2.10 -27.92
C THR A 161 -11.39 2.55 -28.25
N VAL A 162 -10.54 1.54 -28.40
CA VAL A 162 -9.16 1.58 -28.91
C VAL A 162 -9.08 2.23 -30.29
N HIS A 163 -8.13 3.18 -30.48
CA HIS A 163 -7.41 3.38 -31.74
C HIS A 163 -6.03 4.02 -31.49
N ALA A 164 -5.01 3.45 -32.15
CA ALA A 164 -3.63 3.94 -32.29
C ALA A 164 -3.46 4.63 -33.67
N PRO A 165 -2.24 5.02 -34.11
CA PRO A 165 -1.35 6.07 -33.59
C PRO A 165 -0.97 7.14 -34.65
N GLU A 166 -0.34 8.24 -34.19
CA GLU A 166 0.51 9.24 -34.91
C GLU A 166 -0.15 10.14 -36.00
N PRO A 167 0.38 11.35 -36.35
CA PRO A 167 1.80 11.78 -36.29
C PRO A 167 2.12 13.23 -35.82
N VAL A 168 3.42 13.45 -35.59
CA VAL A 168 4.29 14.64 -35.81
C VAL A 168 3.65 15.96 -36.28
N GLY A 169 3.94 17.06 -35.56
CA GLY A 169 4.12 18.39 -36.17
C GLY A 169 3.56 19.61 -35.40
N GLU A 170 4.41 20.61 -35.26
CA GLU A 170 4.15 22.07 -35.18
C GLU A 170 3.92 22.83 -33.85
N GLU A 171 4.86 23.76 -33.69
CA GLU A 171 4.99 25.02 -32.96
C GLU A 171 3.72 25.85 -32.64
N VAL A 172 3.76 26.39 -31.40
CA VAL A 172 3.51 27.79 -31.00
C VAL A 172 2.09 28.36 -31.20
N HIS A 173 1.42 28.69 -30.08
CA HIS A 173 1.05 30.07 -29.71
C HIS A 173 0.20 30.08 -28.42
N HIS A 174 0.67 30.80 -27.40
CA HIS A 174 -0.11 31.16 -26.22
C HIS A 174 -1.15 32.24 -26.57
N PRO A 175 -2.45 32.05 -26.30
CA PRO A 175 -3.35 33.16 -26.09
C PRO A 175 -3.35 33.56 -24.61
N MET A 176 -2.79 34.73 -24.36
CA MET A 176 -3.00 35.52 -23.15
C MET A 176 -4.50 35.88 -23.08
N ASN A 177 -5.27 35.17 -22.25
CA ASN A 177 -6.67 35.53 -21.97
C ASN A 177 -6.75 36.20 -20.60
N THR A 178 -6.80 37.53 -20.63
CA THR A 178 -7.09 38.40 -19.49
C THR A 178 -8.60 38.43 -19.23
N ASN A 179 -9.09 37.54 -18.37
CA ASN A 179 -10.33 37.74 -17.64
C ASN A 179 -10.16 37.21 -16.20
N PRO A 180 -10.34 38.03 -15.15
CA PRO A 180 -10.21 37.58 -13.77
C PRO A 180 -11.41 36.68 -13.40
N PRO A 181 -11.20 35.41 -13.01
CA PRO A 181 -12.28 34.58 -12.53
C PRO A 181 -12.72 35.05 -11.13
N THR A 182 -14.02 35.18 -10.99
CA THR A 182 -14.75 35.58 -9.79
C THR A 182 -14.33 34.72 -8.58
N PRO A 183 -14.04 35.32 -7.42
CA PRO A 183 -13.43 34.61 -6.31
C PRO A 183 -14.50 33.96 -5.44
N SER A 184 -14.75 32.66 -5.60
CA SER A 184 -15.24 31.85 -4.47
C SER A 184 -15.07 30.35 -4.61
N LYS A 185 -14.90 29.78 -5.82
CA LYS A 185 -14.73 28.32 -5.99
C LYS A 185 -13.48 27.88 -6.75
N ALA A 186 -12.81 28.78 -7.47
CA ALA A 186 -11.64 28.43 -8.28
C ALA A 186 -10.32 28.27 -7.49
N ARG A 187 -10.30 28.53 -6.17
CA ARG A 187 -9.08 28.42 -5.34
C ARG A 187 -8.88 27.04 -4.72
N GLU A 188 -9.80 26.10 -4.90
CA GLU A 188 -9.68 24.74 -4.35
C GLU A 188 -8.81 23.81 -5.20
N SER A 189 -8.52 24.19 -6.44
CA SER A 189 -7.77 23.36 -7.39
C SER A 189 -6.31 23.75 -7.55
N PHE A 190 -5.74 24.70 -6.80
CA PHE A 190 -4.36 25.16 -6.99
C PHE A 190 -3.52 25.04 -5.72
N CYS A 191 -2.25 24.70 -5.89
CA CYS A 191 -1.27 24.67 -4.81
C CYS A 191 -0.98 26.09 -4.32
N PRO A 192 -1.06 26.36 -3.00
CA PRO A 192 -0.81 27.72 -2.49
C PRO A 192 0.66 28.15 -2.63
N ASP A 193 1.60 27.20 -2.64
CA ASP A 193 3.04 27.51 -2.67
C ASP A 193 3.63 27.64 -4.09
N CYS A 194 3.27 26.74 -5.01
CA CYS A 194 3.78 26.78 -6.39
C CYS A 194 2.77 27.28 -7.43
N GLY A 195 1.49 27.42 -7.08
CA GLY A 195 0.46 27.87 -8.01
C GLY A 195 -0.01 26.83 -9.03
N GLU A 196 0.55 25.62 -9.02
CA GLU A 196 0.20 24.56 -9.97
C GLU A 196 -1.20 23.98 -9.69
N GLU A 197 -1.91 23.58 -10.74
CA GLU A 197 -3.21 22.93 -10.59
C GLU A 197 -3.06 21.50 -10.02
N PHE A 198 -3.95 21.13 -9.10
CA PHE A 198 -4.02 19.79 -8.56
C PHE A 198 -4.49 18.80 -9.62
N SER A 199 -3.75 17.69 -9.75
CA SER A 199 -4.22 16.53 -10.50
C SER A 199 -5.55 16.02 -9.92
N ASP A 200 -6.39 15.41 -10.76
CA ASP A 200 -7.69 14.87 -10.32
C ASP A 200 -7.53 13.86 -9.19
N ARG A 201 -6.45 13.07 -9.23
CA ARG A 201 -6.07 12.16 -8.15
C ARG A 201 -5.86 12.90 -6.83
N MET A 202 -5.16 14.03 -6.84
CA MET A 202 -4.90 14.81 -5.64
C MET A 202 -6.16 15.49 -5.11
N LYS A 203 -7.07 15.93 -5.98
CA LYS A 203 -8.41 16.42 -5.62
C LYS A 203 -9.20 15.34 -4.86
N TYR A 204 -9.19 14.09 -5.33
CA TYR A 204 -9.81 12.96 -4.62
C TYR A 204 -9.15 12.65 -3.27
N VAL A 205 -7.83 12.69 -3.18
CA VAL A 205 -7.12 12.42 -1.92
C VAL A 205 -7.41 13.51 -0.88
N LEU A 206 -7.53 14.78 -1.30
CA LEU A 206 -7.94 15.87 -0.42
C LEU A 206 -9.39 15.73 0.08
N LEU A 207 -10.27 15.06 -0.67
CA LEU A 207 -11.65 14.73 -0.27
C LEU A 207 -11.76 13.55 0.70
N ASP A 208 -10.74 12.71 0.80
CA ASP A 208 -10.70 11.58 1.74
C ASP A 208 -9.85 11.87 2.99
N LYS A 209 -8.73 12.59 2.83
CA LYS A 209 -7.75 12.84 3.88
C LYS A 209 -7.74 14.30 4.34
N SER A 210 -7.26 14.54 5.56
CA SER A 210 -7.13 15.90 6.12
C SER A 210 -5.96 16.70 5.53
N PHE A 211 -4.99 16.02 4.89
CA PHE A 211 -3.87 16.65 4.19
C PHE A 211 -3.31 15.77 3.05
N THR A 212 -2.62 16.39 2.10
CA THR A 212 -1.80 15.75 1.06
C THR A 212 -0.49 16.52 0.83
N PHE A 213 0.41 16.00 0.01
CA PHE A 213 1.60 16.72 -0.46
C PHE A 213 1.46 17.09 -1.92
N CYS A 214 1.90 18.29 -2.31
CA CYS A 214 1.97 18.70 -3.71
C CYS A 214 2.95 17.81 -4.48
N GLU A 215 2.56 17.36 -5.68
CA GLU A 215 3.41 16.52 -6.53
C GLU A 215 4.63 17.28 -7.07
N GLU A 216 4.50 18.59 -7.32
CA GLU A 216 5.57 19.41 -7.90
C GLU A 216 6.52 20.00 -6.85
N CYS A 217 5.99 20.63 -5.78
CA CYS A 217 6.82 21.34 -4.81
C CYS A 217 7.00 20.58 -3.48
N GLY A 218 6.31 19.46 -3.29
CA GLY A 218 6.39 18.65 -2.07
C GLY A 218 5.82 19.34 -0.82
N SER A 219 5.16 20.49 -0.97
CA SER A 219 4.59 21.21 0.16
C SER A 219 3.35 20.52 0.71
N LYS A 220 3.12 20.66 2.03
CA LYS A 220 2.02 20.00 2.72
C LYS A 220 0.76 20.86 2.66
N ILE A 221 -0.30 20.32 2.07
CA ILE A 221 -1.56 21.02 1.83
C ILE A 221 -2.64 20.43 2.73
N TYR A 222 -3.36 21.30 3.45
CA TYR A 222 -4.48 20.91 4.32
C TYR A 222 -5.81 21.18 3.63
N ARG A 223 -6.82 20.35 3.91
CA ARG A 223 -8.20 20.66 3.52
C ARG A 223 -8.63 21.93 4.25
N ARG A 224 -9.08 22.96 3.50
CA ARG A 224 -9.83 24.07 4.07
C ARG A 224 -11.29 23.63 4.16
N GLU A 225 -11.85 23.65 5.36
CA GLU A 225 -13.29 23.47 5.62
C GLU A 225 -14.07 24.74 5.28
#